data_AF-A0A191WIV4-F1
#
_entry.id   AF-A0A191WIV4-F1
#
_cell.length_a   1.000
_cell.length_b   1.000
_cell.length_c   1.000
_cell.angle_alpha   90.00
_cell.angle_beta   90.00
_cell.angle_gamma   90.00
#
_symmetry.space_group_name_H-M   'P 1'
#
loop_
_entity.id
_entity.type
_entity.pdbx_description
1 polymer ?
#
loop_
_entity_poly.entity_id
_entity_poly.type
_entity_poly.pdbx_seq_one_letter_code
_entity_poly.pdbx_strand_id
1 'polypeptide(L)'
;MGSDSHLAATTTAARAARAAINLGFSTAARNADRARLLDDINALELRLALIDDRFERLAGRGDDQYQAWRRDTVTKTRDLAVRARTLEVDGLIEAHHRRRVAAVLVTIRARIVALDERRVALRDRRPCSVPGDR
;
A
#
# COMPACT_ATOMS: atom_id res chain seq x y z
N MET A 1 29.58 13.21 -52.95
CA MET A 1 29.86 12.73 -51.58
C MET A 1 28.82 13.29 -50.57
N GLY A 2 27.52 13.11 -50.80
CA GLY A 2 26.46 13.74 -49.97
C GLY A 2 25.46 12.76 -49.32
N SER A 3 25.36 11.52 -49.81
CA SER A 3 24.33 10.57 -49.38
C SER A 3 24.61 9.93 -48.02
N ASP A 4 25.88 9.68 -47.67
CA ASP A 4 26.24 9.02 -46.42
C ASP A 4 25.98 9.92 -45.19
N SER A 5 26.18 11.23 -45.33
CA SER A 5 25.91 12.20 -44.26
C SER A 5 24.43 12.34 -43.95
N HIS A 6 23.57 12.28 -44.97
CA HIS A 6 22.13 12.35 -44.77
C HIS A 6 21.59 11.07 -44.10
N LEU A 7 22.12 9.90 -44.49
CA LEU A 7 21.73 8.61 -43.91
C LEU A 7 22.16 8.52 -42.43
N ALA A 8 23.39 8.95 -42.11
CA ALA A 8 23.91 9.04 -40.74
C ALA A 8 23.09 10.02 -39.86
N ALA A 9 22.68 11.16 -40.41
CA ALA A 9 21.82 12.13 -39.72
C ALA A 9 20.43 11.54 -39.43
N THR A 10 19.78 10.88 -40.39
CA THR A 10 18.50 10.19 -40.17
C THR A 10 18.59 9.06 -39.14
N THR A 11 19.69 8.31 -39.14
CA THR A 11 19.88 7.20 -38.18
C THR A 11 20.05 7.73 -36.76
N THR A 12 20.75 8.87 -36.62
CA THR A 12 20.93 9.56 -35.33
C THR A 12 19.62 10.16 -34.82
N ALA A 13 18.84 10.81 -35.70
CA ALA A 13 17.52 11.33 -35.37
C ALA A 13 16.54 10.22 -34.96
N ALA A 14 16.54 9.09 -35.68
CA ALA A 14 15.70 7.93 -35.33
C ALA A 14 16.07 7.33 -33.97
N ARG A 15 17.36 7.25 -33.64
CA ARG A 15 17.83 6.79 -32.32
C ARG A 15 17.41 7.75 -31.21
N ALA A 16 17.54 9.06 -31.42
CA ALA A 16 17.11 10.09 -30.47
C ALA A 16 15.60 10.05 -30.23
N ALA A 17 14.79 9.91 -31.29
CA ALA A 17 13.34 9.75 -31.19
C ALA A 17 12.95 8.51 -30.38
N ARG A 18 13.62 7.37 -30.63
CA ARG A 18 13.35 6.12 -29.90
C ARG A 18 13.73 6.21 -28.43
N ALA A 19 14.83 6.90 -28.11
CA ALA A 19 15.23 7.19 -26.73
C ALA A 19 14.20 8.10 -26.03
N ALA A 20 13.69 9.13 -26.71
CA ALA A 20 12.67 10.02 -26.18
C ALA A 20 11.34 9.28 -25.89
N ILE A 21 10.92 8.38 -26.78
CA ILE A 21 9.73 7.53 -26.57
C ILE A 21 9.92 6.63 -25.34
N ASN A 22 11.08 5.98 -25.22
CA ASN A 22 11.37 5.10 -24.08
C ASN A 22 11.39 5.88 -22.75
N LEU A 23 11.96 7.09 -22.74
CA LEU A 23 11.94 7.99 -21.58
C LEU A 23 10.52 8.44 -21.22
N GLY A 24 9.70 8.75 -22.22
CA GLY A 24 8.29 9.09 -22.05
C GLY A 24 7.49 7.93 -21.43
N PHE A 25 7.69 6.71 -21.94
CA PHE A 25 7.06 5.51 -21.41
C PHE A 25 7.49 5.22 -19.96
N SER A 26 8.79 5.36 -19.66
CA SER A 26 9.31 5.19 -18.30
C SER A 26 8.72 6.21 -17.32
N THR A 27 8.61 7.46 -17.73
CA THR A 27 7.98 8.52 -16.92
C THR A 27 6.49 8.25 -16.68
N ALA A 28 5.76 7.82 -17.71
CA ALA A 28 4.35 7.48 -17.60
C ALA A 28 4.11 6.29 -16.64
N ALA A 29 4.93 5.24 -16.74
CA ALA A 29 4.86 4.08 -15.85
C ALA A 29 5.09 4.48 -14.38
N ARG A 30 6.11 5.31 -14.12
CA ARG A 30 6.42 5.85 -12.79
C ARG A 30 5.29 6.69 -12.21
N ASN A 31 4.67 7.55 -13.03
CA ASN A 31 3.52 8.35 -12.61
C ASN A 31 2.31 7.47 -12.29
N ALA A 32 2.06 6.42 -13.07
CA ALA A 32 1.00 5.45 -12.80
C ALA A 32 1.25 4.69 -11.49
N ASP A 33 2.49 4.31 -11.20
CA ASP A 33 2.84 3.66 -9.93
C ASP A 33 2.68 4.58 -8.72
N ARG A 34 3.03 5.86 -8.86
CA ARG A 34 2.77 6.88 -7.84
C ARG A 34 1.27 7.04 -7.58
N ALA A 35 0.46 7.15 -8.63
CA ALA A 35 -0.99 7.29 -8.51
C ALA A 35 -1.60 6.07 -7.79
N ARG A 36 -1.21 4.85 -8.22
CA ARG A 36 -1.65 3.60 -7.58
C ARG A 36 -1.28 3.54 -6.11
N LEU A 37 -0.07 3.93 -5.73
CA LEU A 37 0.32 3.97 -4.31
C LEU A 37 -0.62 4.86 -3.49
N LEU A 38 -0.94 6.05 -3.99
CA LEU A 38 -1.81 6.99 -3.28
C LEU A 38 -3.25 6.47 -3.17
N ASP A 39 -3.76 5.83 -4.22
CA ASP A 39 -5.07 5.19 -4.21
C ASP A 39 -5.12 4.01 -3.24
N ASP A 40 -4.09 3.17 -3.23
CA ASP A 40 -3.98 2.02 -2.31
C ASP A 40 -3.94 2.50 -0.84
N ILE A 41 -3.26 3.63 -0.56
CA ILE A 41 -3.25 4.26 0.77
C ILE A 41 -4.64 4.74 1.16
N ASN A 42 -5.34 5.46 0.28
CA ASN A 42 -6.71 5.93 0.56
C ASN A 42 -7.66 4.74 0.81
N ALA A 43 -7.54 3.67 0.02
CA ALA A 43 -8.33 2.46 0.17
C ALA A 43 -8.06 1.76 1.52
N LEU A 44 -6.81 1.74 1.98
CA LEU A 44 -6.44 1.17 3.27
C LEU A 44 -6.98 2.00 4.44
N GLU A 45 -6.92 3.33 4.36
CA GLU A 45 -7.54 4.24 5.34
C GLU A 45 -9.05 4.00 5.46
N LEU A 46 -9.75 3.91 4.33
CA LEU A 46 -11.18 3.64 4.29
C LEU A 46 -11.51 2.25 4.86
N ARG A 47 -10.73 1.23 4.50
CA ARG A 47 -10.91 -0.13 5.02
C ARG A 47 -10.82 -0.16 6.54
N LEU A 48 -9.90 0.60 7.14
CA LEU A 48 -9.78 0.67 8.59
C LEU A 48 -10.93 1.41 9.24
N ALA A 49 -11.38 2.54 8.68
CA ALA A 49 -12.54 3.25 9.19
C ALA A 49 -13.80 2.35 9.22
N LEU A 50 -13.97 1.52 8.19
CA LEU A 50 -15.06 0.53 8.13
C LEU A 50 -14.91 -0.58 9.18
N ILE A 51 -13.67 -0.98 9.51
CA ILE A 51 -13.42 -2.00 10.54
C ILE A 51 -13.64 -1.42 11.93
N ASP A 52 -13.24 -0.18 12.18
CA ASP A 52 -13.48 0.50 13.46
C ASP A 52 -14.99 0.54 13.79
N ASP A 53 -15.84 0.85 12.80
CA ASP A 53 -17.31 0.83 12.93
C ASP A 53 -17.88 -0.58 13.17
N ARG A 54 -17.26 -1.60 12.57
CA ARG A 54 -17.77 -2.98 12.56
C ARG A 54 -17.00 -3.92 13.48
N PHE A 55 -16.12 -3.38 14.32
CA PHE A 55 -15.15 -4.16 15.07
C PHE A 55 -15.81 -5.20 15.96
N GLU A 56 -16.84 -4.84 16.71
CA GLU A 56 -17.53 -5.77 17.62
C GLU A 56 -18.14 -6.95 16.86
N ARG A 57 -18.72 -6.70 15.68
CA ARG A 57 -19.25 -7.75 14.80
C ARG A 57 -18.14 -8.65 14.25
N LEU A 58 -16.98 -8.09 13.90
CA LEU A 58 -15.82 -8.87 13.45
C LEU A 58 -15.23 -9.71 14.60
N ALA A 59 -15.03 -9.11 15.77
CA ALA A 59 -14.49 -9.76 16.96
C ALA A 59 -15.40 -10.88 17.47
N GLY A 60 -16.71 -10.77 17.26
CA GLY A 60 -17.70 -11.75 17.68
C GLY A 60 -17.78 -13.02 16.83
N ARG A 61 -17.30 -13.02 15.58
CA ARG A 61 -17.49 -14.11 14.60
C ARG A 61 -16.51 -15.29 14.69
N GLY A 62 -15.58 -15.28 15.65
CA GLY A 62 -14.58 -16.33 15.85
C GLY A 62 -13.14 -15.85 15.59
N ASP A 63 -12.15 -16.59 16.09
CA ASP A 63 -10.74 -16.19 16.04
C ASP A 63 -10.19 -16.11 14.62
N ASP A 64 -10.54 -17.09 13.78
CA ASP A 64 -9.97 -17.24 12.44
C ASP A 64 -10.26 -16.06 11.52
N GLN A 65 -11.47 -15.51 11.56
CA GLN A 65 -11.87 -14.38 10.71
C GLN A 65 -11.13 -13.11 11.10
N TYR A 66 -10.99 -12.85 12.40
CA TYR A 66 -10.19 -11.73 12.90
C TYR A 66 -8.73 -11.88 12.50
N GLN A 67 -8.14 -13.07 12.70
CA GLN A 67 -6.74 -13.31 12.36
C GLN A 67 -6.47 -13.29 10.85
N ALA A 68 -7.43 -13.73 10.03
CA ALA A 68 -7.33 -13.61 8.58
C ALA A 68 -7.33 -12.14 8.14
N TRP A 69 -8.26 -11.34 8.66
CA TRP A 69 -8.30 -9.90 8.40
C TRP A 69 -7.02 -9.19 8.88
N ARG A 70 -6.53 -9.53 10.07
CA ARG A 70 -5.32 -8.95 10.66
C ARG A 70 -4.10 -9.24 9.79
N ARG A 71 -3.90 -10.50 9.40
CA ARG A 71 -2.80 -10.91 8.52
C ARG A 71 -2.86 -10.18 7.18
N ASP A 72 -4.03 -10.14 6.54
CA ASP A 72 -4.23 -9.41 5.27
C ASP A 72 -3.87 -7.93 5.39
N THR A 73 -4.33 -7.27 6.47
CA THR A 73 -4.08 -5.84 6.70
C THR A 73 -2.60 -5.55 6.97
N VAL A 74 -1.94 -6.39 7.77
CA VAL A 74 -0.50 -6.27 8.05
C VAL A 74 0.33 -6.47 6.78
N THR A 75 0.01 -7.50 5.98
CA THR A 75 0.69 -7.75 4.69
C THR A 75 0.54 -6.56 3.76
N LYS A 76 -0.67 -6.05 3.54
CA LYS A 76 -0.91 -4.86 2.71
C LYS A 76 -0.15 -3.64 3.19
N THR A 77 -0.13 -3.40 4.50
CA THR A 77 0.61 -2.27 5.09
C THR A 77 2.11 -2.39 4.83
N ARG A 78 2.66 -3.61 4.94
CA ARG A 78 4.07 -3.89 4.65
C ARG A 78 4.38 -3.69 3.17
N ASP A 79 3.55 -4.20 2.28
CA ASP A 79 3.74 -4.08 0.83
C ASP A 79 3.71 -2.60 0.40
N LEU A 80 2.81 -1.81 0.97
CA LEU A 80 2.77 -0.36 0.74
C LEU A 80 4.00 0.36 1.29
N ALA A 81 4.50 -0.03 2.46
CA ALA A 81 5.72 0.53 3.01
C ALA A 81 6.94 0.26 2.11
N VAL A 82 7.05 -0.97 1.58
CA VAL A 82 8.11 -1.35 0.62
C VAL A 82 7.98 -0.52 -0.66
N ARG A 83 6.78 -0.46 -1.24
CA ARG A 83 6.52 0.30 -2.48
C ARG A 83 6.79 1.80 -2.31
N ALA A 84 6.38 2.38 -1.18
CA ALA A 84 6.65 3.77 -0.84
C ALA A 84 8.16 4.03 -0.72
N ARG A 85 8.92 3.11 -0.12
CA ARG A 85 10.38 3.22 0.00
C ARG A 85 11.06 3.11 -1.37
N THR A 86 10.62 2.23 -2.25
CA THR A 86 11.13 2.14 -3.63
C THR A 86 10.92 3.46 -4.37
N LEU A 87 9.70 4.01 -4.35
CA LEU A 87 9.39 5.28 -5.00
C LEU A 87 10.13 6.47 -4.38
N GLU A 88 10.42 6.42 -3.08
CA GLU A 88 11.26 7.42 -2.42
C GLU A 88 12.71 7.38 -2.89
N VAL A 89 13.31 6.18 -2.97
CA VAL A 89 14.69 5.98 -3.45
C VAL A 89 14.84 6.45 -4.90
N ASP A 90 13.81 6.22 -5.72
CA ASP A 90 13.77 6.64 -7.12
C ASP A 90 13.48 8.15 -7.29
N GLY A 91 13.24 8.89 -6.20
CA GLY A 91 12.92 10.33 -6.23
C GLY A 91 11.54 10.65 -6.81
N LEU A 92 10.64 9.67 -6.87
CA LEU A 92 9.34 9.77 -7.52
C LEU A 92 8.23 10.21 -6.58
N ILE A 93 8.50 10.29 -5.28
CA ILE A 93 7.57 10.76 -4.27
C ILE A 93 8.01 12.12 -3.72
N GLU A 94 7.09 13.08 -3.78
CA GLU A 94 7.31 14.41 -3.23
C GLU A 94 7.41 14.35 -1.70
N ALA A 95 8.18 15.26 -1.10
CA ALA A 95 8.43 15.26 0.34
C ALA A 95 7.14 15.29 1.17
N HIS A 96 6.12 16.01 0.70
CA HIS A 96 4.84 16.12 1.39
C HIS A 96 4.04 14.80 1.33
N HIS A 97 4.02 14.12 0.17
CA HIS A 97 3.42 12.79 0.03
C HIS A 97 4.11 11.75 0.91
N ARG A 98 5.45 11.79 0.98
CA ARG A 98 6.24 10.91 1.84
C ARG A 98 5.83 11.01 3.31
N ARG A 99 5.71 12.24 3.83
CA ARG A 99 5.27 12.49 5.20
C ARG A 99 3.86 11.95 5.43
N ARG A 100 2.95 12.16 4.47
CA ARG A 100 1.59 11.62 4.53
C ARG A 100 1.61 10.09 4.57
N VAL A 101 2.31 9.43 3.64
CA VAL A 101 2.40 7.96 3.60
C VAL A 101 2.96 7.42 4.93
N ALA A 102 4.04 8.00 5.42
CA ALA A 102 4.63 7.60 6.69
C ALA A 102 3.67 7.78 7.87
N ALA A 103 2.99 8.93 7.95
CA ALA A 103 2.00 9.19 8.99
C ALA A 103 0.87 8.16 8.96
N VAL A 104 0.33 7.87 7.77
CA VAL A 104 -0.73 6.87 7.59
C VAL A 104 -0.26 5.48 8.00
N LEU A 105 0.91 5.02 7.56
CA LEU A 105 1.45 3.71 7.94
C LEU A 105 1.67 3.58 9.46
N VAL A 106 2.12 4.65 10.12
CA VAL A 106 2.26 4.69 11.59
C VAL A 106 0.89 4.62 12.26
N THR A 107 -0.08 5.41 11.80
CA THR A 107 -1.45 5.40 12.34
C THR A 107 -2.11 4.04 12.16
N ILE A 108 -1.93 3.39 11.02
CA ILE A 108 -2.43 2.03 10.75
C ILE A 108 -1.86 1.04 11.76
N ARG A 109 -0.53 1.07 11.97
CA ARG A 109 0.11 0.19 12.94
C ARG A 109 -0.44 0.38 14.34
N ALA A 110 -0.59 1.64 14.78
CA ALA A 110 -1.16 1.95 16.09
C ALA A 110 -2.62 1.47 16.23
N ARG A 111 -3.43 1.63 15.18
CA ARG A 111 -4.83 1.17 15.18
C ARG A 111 -4.94 -0.36 15.27
N ILE A 112 -4.12 -1.10 14.53
CA ILE A 112 -4.10 -2.57 14.62
C ILE A 112 -3.81 -3.02 16.06
N VAL A 113 -2.84 -2.39 16.73
CA VAL A 113 -2.52 -2.69 18.13
C VAL A 113 -3.71 -2.39 19.05
N ALA A 114 -4.35 -1.23 18.89
CA ALA A 114 -5.53 -0.87 19.69
C ALA A 114 -6.70 -1.85 19.48
N LEU A 115 -6.89 -2.35 18.26
CA LEU A 115 -7.91 -3.37 17.97
C LEU A 115 -7.56 -4.72 18.59
N ASP A 116 -6.28 -5.11 18.58
CA ASP A 116 -5.79 -6.31 19.26
C ASP A 116 -6.06 -6.22 20.77
N GLU A 117 -5.78 -5.08 21.41
CA GLU A 117 -6.05 -4.83 22.83
C GLU A 117 -7.54 -4.86 23.16
N ARG A 118 -8.38 -4.16 22.39
CA ARG A 118 -9.85 -4.19 22.56
C ARG A 118 -10.39 -5.61 22.42
N ARG A 119 -9.79 -6.42 21.55
CA ARG A 119 -10.21 -7.80 21.33
C ARG A 119 -9.86 -8.69 22.51
N VAL A 120 -8.68 -8.54 23.09
CA VAL A 120 -8.28 -9.24 24.32
C VAL A 120 -9.29 -8.92 25.43
N ALA A 121 -9.59 -7.64 25.65
CA ALA A 121 -10.58 -7.22 26.63
C ALA A 121 -11.99 -7.80 26.39
N LEU A 122 -12.41 -7.98 25.13
CA LEU A 122 -13.68 -8.64 24.79
C LEU A 122 -13.66 -10.15 25.07
N ARG A 123 -12.52 -10.83 24.89
CA ARG A 123 -12.38 -12.25 25.25
C ARG A 123 -12.43 -12.43 26.76
N ASP A 124 -11.73 -11.59 27.51
CA ASP A 124 -11.68 -11.66 28.98
C ASP A 124 -13.05 -11.41 29.63
N ARG A 125 -13.89 -10.60 28.99
CA ARG A 125 -15.28 -10.35 29.42
C ARG A 125 -16.26 -11.48 29.09
N ARG A 126 -15.93 -12.40 28.17
CA ARG A 126 -16.76 -13.58 27.95
C ARG A 126 -16.38 -14.61 29.02
N PRO A 127 -17.24 -14.87 30.03
CA PRO A 127 -16.97 -15.96 30.94
C PRO A 127 -16.82 -17.25 30.13
N CYS A 128 -15.74 -18.00 30.37
CA CYS A 128 -15.66 -19.39 29.94
C CYS A 128 -16.96 -20.04 30.39
N SER A 129 -17.83 -20.39 29.45
CA SER A 129 -18.96 -21.27 29.73
C SER A 129 -18.35 -22.54 30.30
N VAL A 130 -18.49 -22.70 31.61
CA VAL A 130 -18.02 -23.83 32.39
C VAL A 130 -18.49 -25.08 31.66
N PRO A 131 -17.62 -26.06 31.36
CA PRO A 131 -18.08 -27.35 30.85
C PRO A 131 -19.01 -27.91 31.91
N GLY A 132 -20.31 -27.95 31.60
CA GLY A 132 -21.32 -28.48 32.50
C GLY A 132 -21.03 -29.94 32.75
N ASP A 133 -20.90 -30.28 34.04
CA ASP A 133 -20.85 -31.64 34.54
C ASP A 133 -21.92 -32.51 33.87
N ARG A 134 -21.47 -33.61 33.28
CA ARG A 134 -22.22 -34.87 33.16
C ARG A 134 -21.29 -36.03 33.42
#